data_AF-A0A1G7W8S5-F1
#
_entry.id   AF-A0A1G7W8S5-F1
#
_cell.length_a   1.000
_cell.length_b   1.000
_cell.length_c   1.000
_cell.angle_alpha   90.00
_cell.angle_beta   90.00
_cell.angle_gamma   90.00
#
_symmetry.space_group_name_H-M   'P 1'
#
loop_
_entity.id
_entity.type
_entity.pdbx_description
1 polymer ?
#
loop_
_entity_poly.entity_id
_entity_poly.type
_entity_poly.pdbx_seq_one_letter_code
_entity_poly.pdbx_strand_id
1 'polypeptide(L)'
;MSLLTQYNSDVSQWTNKARRKIKLEVLRLVLNVGPGHDQQKASVKKYAGEASKIDFSMPYYMAFVHKGAGRGYGGNKSGEFSLKGGGKGKTNPLSMGKMGTGKRKAKPFFNPVIEELFPELANIIAQYHGDKVFAKIEKILVR
;
A
#
# COMPACT_ATOMS: atom_id res chain seq x y z
N MET A 1 -19.90 19.74 11.62
CA MET A 1 -19.51 18.34 11.31
C MET A 1 -18.79 17.80 12.55
N SER A 2 -19.02 16.56 12.99
CA SER A 2 -18.35 16.04 14.20
C SER A 2 -16.87 15.71 13.94
N LEU A 3 -16.03 15.75 14.99
CA LEU A 3 -14.60 15.41 14.92
C LEU A 3 -14.37 14.03 14.27
N LEU A 4 -15.17 13.02 14.65
CA LEU A 4 -15.12 11.67 14.07
C LEU A 4 -15.48 11.64 12.58
N THR A 5 -16.50 12.40 12.16
CA THR A 5 -16.91 12.46 10.75
C THR A 5 -15.83 13.14 9.90
N GLN A 6 -15.20 14.20 10.43
CA GLN A 6 -14.10 14.89 9.79
C GLN A 6 -12.90 13.97 9.60
N TYR A 7 -12.43 13.33 10.68
CA TYR A 7 -11.33 12.35 10.61
C TYR A 7 -11.57 11.25 9.58
N ASN A 8 -12.75 10.63 9.60
CA ASN A 8 -13.12 9.60 8.62
C ASN A 8 -13.11 10.12 7.18
N SER A 9 -13.53 11.36 6.97
CA SER A 9 -13.49 12.03 5.66
C SER A 9 -12.04 12.24 5.22
N ASP A 10 -11.19 12.78 6.10
CA ASP A 10 -9.80 13.11 5.79
C ASP A 10 -8.98 11.86 5.46
N VAL A 11 -9.14 10.79 6.24
CA VAL A 11 -8.50 9.49 5.94
C VAL A 11 -8.99 8.93 4.60
N SER A 12 -10.27 9.10 4.27
CA SER A 12 -10.83 8.66 2.98
C SER A 12 -10.29 9.50 1.81
N GLN A 13 -10.15 10.82 1.99
CA GLN A 13 -9.58 11.71 0.99
C GLN A 13 -8.10 11.39 0.74
N TRP A 14 -7.32 11.22 1.82
CA TRP A 14 -5.93 10.79 1.73
C TRP A 14 -5.81 9.46 0.99
N THR A 15 -6.66 8.48 1.31
CA THR A 15 -6.67 7.16 0.67
C THR A 15 -6.93 7.27 -0.84
N ASN A 16 -7.89 8.12 -1.23
CA ASN A 16 -8.19 8.37 -2.64
C ASN A 16 -7.06 9.09 -3.37
N LYS A 17 -6.41 10.06 -2.72
CA LYS A 17 -5.22 10.77 -3.22
C LYS A 17 -4.08 9.79 -3.47
N ALA A 18 -3.75 8.95 -2.49
CA ALA A 18 -2.74 7.92 -2.61
C ALA A 18 -3.05 6.95 -3.75
N ARG A 19 -4.27 6.41 -3.82
CA ARG A 19 -4.71 5.52 -4.91
C ARG A 19 -4.54 6.16 -6.29
N ARG A 20 -4.96 7.41 -6.46
CA ARG A 20 -4.83 8.14 -7.74
C ARG A 20 -3.36 8.27 -8.14
N LYS A 21 -2.50 8.65 -7.20
CA LYS A 21 -1.06 8.81 -7.45
C LYS A 21 -0.37 7.48 -7.77
N ILE A 22 -0.71 6.39 -7.07
CA ILE A 22 -0.24 5.03 -7.40
C ILE A 22 -0.70 4.65 -8.82
N LYS A 23 -1.95 4.93 -9.20
CA LYS A 23 -2.44 4.66 -10.56
C LYS A 23 -1.60 5.38 -11.62
N LEU A 24 -1.29 6.67 -11.40
CA LEU A 24 -0.45 7.45 -12.30
C LEU A 24 0.97 6.90 -12.40
N GLU A 25 1.59 6.50 -11.28
CA GLU A 25 2.91 5.88 -11.29
C GLU A 25 2.91 4.53 -12.03
N VAL A 26 1.84 3.75 -11.92
CA VAL A 26 1.69 2.52 -12.71
C VAL A 26 1.57 2.83 -14.19
N LEU A 27 0.76 3.81 -14.58
CA LEU A 27 0.67 4.23 -15.99
C LEU A 27 2.02 4.71 -16.53
N ARG A 28 2.81 5.42 -15.71
CA ARG A 28 4.14 5.93 -16.09
C ARG A 28 5.20 4.84 -16.20
N LEU A 29 5.28 3.95 -15.22
CA LEU A 29 6.36 2.98 -15.09
C LEU A 29 6.05 1.65 -15.77
N VAL A 30 4.79 1.22 -15.74
CA VAL A 30 4.33 -0.13 -16.08
C VAL A 30 3.62 -0.13 -17.44
N LEU A 31 4.22 0.56 -18.42
CA LEU A 31 3.77 0.50 -19.80
C LEU A 31 3.85 -0.96 -20.29
N ASN A 32 2.76 -1.45 -20.89
CA ASN A 32 2.64 -2.76 -21.55
C ASN A 32 2.63 -4.02 -20.63
N VAL A 33 2.38 -3.89 -19.32
CA VAL A 33 2.25 -5.05 -18.41
C VAL A 33 0.82 -5.17 -17.88
N GLY A 34 -0.12 -5.54 -18.76
CA GLY A 34 -1.48 -5.90 -18.39
C GLY A 34 -2.36 -4.77 -17.80
N PRO A 35 -3.59 -5.10 -17.35
CA PRO A 35 -4.58 -4.12 -16.87
C PRO A 35 -4.34 -3.66 -15.42
N GLY A 36 -3.11 -3.77 -14.90
CA GLY A 36 -2.79 -3.57 -13.49
C GLY A 36 -3.03 -2.14 -12.99
N HIS A 37 -3.17 -1.17 -13.88
CA HIS A 37 -3.52 0.22 -13.56
C HIS A 37 -5.00 0.39 -13.20
N ASP A 38 -5.90 -0.42 -13.78
CA ASP A 38 -7.35 -0.30 -13.56
C ASP A 38 -7.87 -1.20 -12.45
N GLN A 39 -7.12 -2.25 -12.11
CA GLN A 39 -7.51 -3.23 -11.09
C GLN A 39 -7.05 -2.83 -9.66
N GLN A 40 -6.56 -1.61 -9.48
CA GLN A 40 -6.18 -1.09 -8.16
C GLN A 40 -7.38 -0.59 -7.39
N LYS A 41 -7.52 -1.08 -6.17
CA LYS A 41 -8.56 -0.69 -5.21
C LYS A 41 -7.91 -0.20 -3.93
N ALA A 42 -8.54 0.77 -3.29
CA ALA A 42 -8.20 1.20 -1.94
C ALA A 42 -9.49 1.32 -1.13
N SER A 43 -9.47 0.92 0.13
CA SER A 43 -10.63 1.05 1.02
C SER A 43 -10.19 1.36 2.44
N VAL A 44 -10.95 2.23 3.10
CA VAL A 44 -10.78 2.50 4.54
C VAL A 44 -11.72 1.56 5.31
N LYS A 45 -11.15 0.78 6.22
CA LYS A 45 -11.89 -0.03 7.19
C LYS A 45 -12.04 0.77 8.48
N LYS A 46 -13.18 0.57 9.12
CA LYS A 46 -13.52 1.23 10.37
C LYS A 46 -13.63 0.20 11.49
N TYR A 47 -13.22 0.60 12.69
CA TYR A 47 -13.46 -0.11 13.93
C TYR A 47 -14.16 0.85 14.90
N ALA A 48 -15.28 0.42 15.50
CA ALA A 48 -16.11 1.28 16.35
C ALA A 48 -16.49 2.64 15.69
N GLY A 49 -16.70 2.65 14.36
CA GLY A 49 -17.05 3.86 13.60
C GLY A 49 -15.87 4.76 13.21
N GLU A 50 -14.65 4.48 13.69
CA GLU A 50 -13.42 5.23 13.47
C GLU A 50 -12.53 4.53 12.43
N ALA A 51 -11.95 5.27 11.48
CA ALA A 51 -11.01 4.73 10.51
C ALA A 51 -9.82 4.08 11.22
N SER A 52 -9.60 2.79 10.97
CA SER A 52 -8.61 1.98 11.69
C SER A 52 -7.57 1.32 10.78
N LYS A 53 -7.91 1.10 9.51
CA LYS A 53 -7.03 0.46 8.53
C LYS A 53 -7.30 0.96 7.13
N ILE A 54 -6.25 1.07 6.33
CA ILE A 54 -6.34 1.33 4.89
C ILE A 54 -5.85 0.09 4.16
N ASP A 55 -6.72 -0.50 3.34
CA ASP A 55 -6.40 -1.65 2.50
C ASP A 55 -6.12 -1.17 1.07
N PHE A 56 -4.96 -1.53 0.53
CA PHE A 56 -4.66 -1.44 -0.90
C PHE A 56 -4.68 -2.83 -1.52
N SER A 57 -5.41 -2.98 -2.61
CA SER A 57 -5.55 -4.25 -3.35
C SER A 57 -5.18 -4.04 -4.81
N MET A 58 -4.42 -4.99 -5.35
CA MET A 58 -3.96 -5.01 -6.73
C MET A 58 -3.73 -6.46 -7.18
N PRO A 59 -3.65 -6.72 -8.50
CA PRO A 59 -3.29 -8.03 -9.00
C PRO A 59 -1.93 -8.49 -8.47
N TYR A 60 -1.83 -9.75 -8.06
CA TYR A 60 -0.61 -10.29 -7.43
C TYR A 60 0.66 -10.06 -8.24
N TYR A 61 0.59 -10.14 -9.58
CA TYR A 61 1.77 -9.93 -10.43
C TYR A 61 2.37 -8.52 -10.31
N MET A 62 1.59 -7.53 -9.86
CA MET A 62 2.07 -6.16 -9.66
C MET A 62 3.12 -6.09 -8.56
N ALA A 63 3.08 -6.98 -7.56
CA ALA A 63 4.14 -7.07 -6.56
C ALA A 63 5.48 -7.48 -7.19
N PHE A 64 5.46 -8.36 -8.20
CA PHE A 64 6.66 -8.74 -8.94
C PHE A 64 7.19 -7.59 -9.78
N VAL A 65 6.31 -6.87 -10.47
CA VAL A 65 6.67 -5.69 -11.26
C VAL A 65 7.32 -4.63 -10.35
N HIS A 66 6.71 -4.39 -9.19
CA HIS A 66 7.20 -3.46 -8.18
C HIS A 66 8.63 -3.78 -7.74
N LYS A 67 8.93 -5.06 -7.51
CA LYS A 67 10.26 -5.51 -7.07
C LYS A 67 11.23 -5.88 -8.20
N GLY A 68 10.79 -5.93 -9.44
CA GLY A 68 11.60 -6.43 -10.57
C GLY A 68 11.82 -7.95 -10.53
N ALA A 69 10.86 -8.70 -9.99
CA ALA A 69 10.89 -10.16 -9.96
C ALA A 69 10.24 -10.77 -11.20
N GLY A 70 10.63 -11.99 -11.56
CA GLY A 70 10.01 -12.75 -12.64
C GLY A 70 10.73 -14.07 -12.93
N ARG A 71 10.31 -14.76 -13.99
CA ARG A 71 10.98 -16.00 -14.44
C ARG A 71 12.46 -15.74 -14.73
N GLY A 72 13.36 -16.38 -13.99
CA GLY A 72 14.81 -16.20 -14.10
C GLY A 72 15.40 -15.02 -13.31
N TYR A 73 14.55 -14.23 -12.63
CA TYR A 73 14.92 -13.05 -11.85
C TYR A 73 14.29 -13.13 -10.46
N GLY A 74 14.74 -14.10 -9.66
CA GLY A 74 14.26 -14.37 -8.31
C GLY A 74 14.97 -13.52 -7.26
N GLY A 75 14.32 -13.35 -6.10
CA GLY A 75 14.91 -12.69 -4.95
C GLY A 75 15.91 -13.58 -4.20
N ASN A 76 16.19 -13.25 -2.95
CA ASN A 76 17.11 -14.01 -2.09
C ASN A 76 16.42 -15.11 -1.27
N LYS A 77 15.08 -15.21 -1.36
CA LYS A 77 14.32 -16.28 -0.73
C LYS A 77 14.05 -17.37 -1.77
N SER A 78 14.43 -18.60 -1.43
CA SER A 78 14.08 -19.80 -2.16
C SER A 78 12.98 -20.56 -1.41
N GLY A 79 12.31 -21.46 -2.11
CA GLY A 79 11.32 -22.33 -1.50
C GLY A 79 10.58 -23.18 -2.52
N GLU A 80 9.59 -23.90 -2.02
CA GLU A 80 8.62 -24.61 -2.83
C GLU A 80 7.35 -23.78 -3.01
N PHE A 81 6.72 -23.90 -4.17
CA PHE A 81 5.48 -23.22 -4.48
C PHE A 81 4.53 -24.13 -5.24
N SER A 82 3.22 -23.93 -5.06
CA SER A 82 2.23 -24.71 -5.79
C SER A 82 2.10 -24.23 -7.23
N LEU A 83 2.05 -25.18 -8.18
CA LEU A 83 1.84 -24.88 -9.59
C LEU A 83 0.33 -24.83 -9.92
N LYS A 84 -0.03 -24.10 -10.98
CA LYS A 84 -1.43 -23.92 -11.41
C LYS A 84 -2.14 -25.24 -11.77
N GLY A 85 -1.39 -26.28 -12.16
CA GLY A 85 -1.92 -27.61 -12.52
C GLY A 85 -1.78 -28.66 -11.42
N GLY A 86 -1.46 -28.28 -10.18
CA GLY A 86 -1.10 -29.21 -9.12
C GLY A 86 0.40 -29.51 -9.06
N GLY A 87 0.85 -30.07 -7.94
CA GLY A 87 2.26 -30.35 -7.66
C GLY A 87 3.04 -29.15 -7.10
N LYS A 88 4.32 -29.41 -6.78
CA LYS A 88 5.26 -28.44 -6.21
C LYS A 88 6.33 -28.07 -7.24
N GLY A 89 6.51 -26.77 -7.45
CA GLY A 89 7.68 -26.20 -8.11
C GLY A 89 8.72 -25.79 -7.06
N LYS A 90 10.00 -25.83 -7.42
CA LYS A 90 11.11 -25.33 -6.61
C LYS A 90 11.69 -24.07 -7.25
N THR A 91 12.09 -23.10 -6.44
CA THR A 91 12.82 -21.92 -6.94
C THR A 91 14.08 -22.37 -7.68
N ASN A 92 14.25 -21.90 -8.92
CA ASN A 92 15.47 -22.17 -9.68
C ASN A 92 16.66 -21.45 -9.01
N PRO A 93 17.70 -22.17 -8.53
CA PRO A 93 18.86 -21.55 -7.89
C PRO A 93 19.56 -20.51 -8.77
N LEU A 94 19.59 -20.72 -10.09
CA LEU A 94 20.21 -19.80 -11.04
C LEU A 94 19.47 -18.46 -11.16
N SER A 95 18.24 -18.38 -10.65
CA SER A 95 17.46 -17.14 -10.65
C SER A 95 17.69 -16.28 -9.41
N MET A 96 18.31 -16.83 -8.38
CA MET A 96 18.46 -16.16 -7.08
C MET A 96 19.34 -14.92 -7.18
N GLY A 97 19.00 -13.87 -6.42
CA GLY A 97 19.75 -12.61 -6.40
C GLY A 97 19.66 -11.78 -7.68
N LYS A 98 18.84 -12.19 -8.66
CA LYS A 98 18.67 -11.48 -9.94
C LYS A 98 17.42 -10.59 -9.97
N MET A 99 16.64 -10.55 -8.91
CA MET A 99 15.51 -9.62 -8.77
C MET A 99 15.99 -8.17 -8.93
N GLY A 100 15.35 -7.40 -9.80
CA GLY A 100 15.72 -6.01 -10.07
C GLY A 100 16.87 -5.83 -11.05
N THR A 101 17.50 -6.91 -11.54
CA THR A 101 18.67 -6.85 -12.42
C THR A 101 18.36 -7.15 -13.88
N GLY A 102 19.30 -6.86 -14.78
CA GLY A 102 19.22 -7.17 -16.21
C GLY A 102 17.95 -6.60 -16.86
N LYS A 103 17.16 -7.48 -17.50
CA LYS A 103 15.92 -7.11 -18.19
C LYS A 103 14.71 -6.93 -17.26
N ARG A 104 14.84 -7.22 -15.96
CA ARG A 104 13.76 -7.08 -14.95
C ARG A 104 14.10 -6.00 -13.93
N LYS A 105 14.15 -4.75 -14.39
CA LYS A 105 14.31 -3.58 -13.51
C LYS A 105 13.07 -3.41 -12.63
N ALA A 106 13.28 -3.04 -11.36
CA ALA A 106 12.22 -2.70 -10.44
C ALA A 106 11.46 -1.45 -10.93
N LYS A 107 10.13 -1.47 -10.78
CA LYS A 107 9.24 -0.36 -11.14
C LYS A 107 8.49 0.06 -9.87
N PRO A 108 9.10 0.85 -8.98
CA PRO A 108 8.59 1.09 -7.64
C PRO A 108 7.41 2.08 -7.66
N PHE A 109 6.24 1.65 -8.11
CA PHE A 109 5.07 2.53 -8.26
C PHE A 109 4.26 2.75 -6.96
N PHE A 110 4.49 1.94 -5.92
CA PHE A 110 3.69 1.93 -4.69
C PHE A 110 4.43 2.58 -3.51
N ASN A 111 5.52 1.97 -3.04
CA ASN A 111 6.27 2.43 -1.87
C ASN A 111 6.63 3.93 -1.90
N PRO A 112 7.21 4.49 -2.98
CA PRO A 112 7.57 5.91 -3.00
C PRO A 112 6.35 6.82 -2.82
N VAL A 113 5.19 6.45 -3.36
CA VAL A 113 3.95 7.23 -3.20
C VAL A 113 3.45 7.18 -1.75
N ILE A 114 3.53 6.02 -1.10
CA ILE A 114 3.15 5.89 0.30
C ILE A 114 4.10 6.68 1.18
N GLU A 115 5.41 6.53 1.00
CA GLU A 115 6.44 7.23 1.77
C GLU A 115 6.31 8.74 1.65
N GLU A 116 6.02 9.26 0.45
CA GLU A 116 5.80 10.68 0.23
C GLU A 116 4.55 11.22 0.93
N LEU A 117 3.44 10.47 0.90
CA LEU A 117 2.16 10.90 1.46
C LEU A 117 1.99 10.55 2.94
N PHE A 118 2.87 9.73 3.50
CA PHE A 118 2.77 9.25 4.89
C PHE A 118 2.75 10.37 5.94
N PRO A 119 3.56 11.44 5.82
CA PRO A 119 3.53 12.54 6.80
C PRO A 119 2.16 13.23 6.90
N GLU A 120 1.45 13.39 5.77
CA GLU A 120 0.10 13.97 5.75
C GLU A 120 -0.89 13.09 6.52
N LEU A 121 -0.83 11.76 6.32
CA LEU A 121 -1.66 10.82 7.07
C LEU A 121 -1.33 10.84 8.56
N ALA A 122 -0.04 10.87 8.91
CA ALA A 122 0.40 10.94 10.29
C ALA A 122 -0.14 12.20 10.99
N ASN A 123 -0.13 13.34 10.30
CA ASN A 123 -0.70 14.59 10.84
C ASN A 123 -2.22 14.49 11.04
N ILE A 124 -2.97 13.94 10.09
CA ILE A 124 -4.43 13.72 10.23
C ILE A 124 -4.74 12.88 11.48
N ILE A 125 -3.99 11.79 11.67
CA ILE A 125 -4.15 10.88 12.82
C ILE A 125 -3.78 11.58 14.13
N ALA A 126 -2.63 12.28 14.16
CA ALA A 126 -2.15 12.97 15.34
C ALA A 126 -3.11 14.07 15.80
N GLN A 127 -3.63 14.88 14.87
CA GLN A 127 -4.60 15.94 15.16
C GLN A 127 -5.88 15.36 15.77
N TYR A 128 -6.48 14.35 15.13
CA TYR A 128 -7.70 13.73 15.62
C TYR A 128 -7.55 13.16 17.03
N HIS A 129 -6.47 12.42 17.30
CA HIS A 129 -6.25 11.86 18.63
C HIS A 129 -5.88 12.93 19.67
N GLY A 130 -5.15 13.97 19.28
CA GLY A 130 -4.87 15.13 20.13
C GLY A 130 -6.15 15.84 20.57
N ASP A 131 -7.01 16.19 19.62
CA ASP A 131 -8.29 16.86 19.89
C ASP A 131 -9.19 16.01 20.79
N LYS A 132 -9.23 14.69 20.54
CA LYS A 132 -9.99 13.74 21.35
C LYS A 132 -9.49 13.65 22.80
N VAL A 133 -8.20 13.89 23.03
CA VAL A 133 -7.62 13.97 24.38
C VAL A 133 -7.99 15.30 25.04
N PHE A 134 -7.83 16.44 24.36
CA PHE A 134 -8.17 17.76 24.92
C PHE A 134 -9.64 17.88 25.30
N ALA A 135 -10.56 17.37 24.47
CA ALA A 135 -11.98 17.33 24.77
C ALA A 135 -12.32 16.53 26.04
N LYS A 136 -11.45 15.60 26.47
CA LYS A 136 -11.63 14.85 27.72
C LYS A 136 -11.03 15.56 28.95
N ILE A 137 -10.16 16.54 28.76
CA ILE A 137 -9.42 17.24 29.84
C ILE A 137 -10.25 18.37 30.48
N GLU A 138 -11.43 18.71 29.95
CA GLU A 138 -12.33 19.79 30.46
C GLU A 138 -12.73 19.71 31.96
N LYS A 139 -12.37 18.65 32.70
CA LYS A 139 -12.67 18.49 34.13
C LYS A 139 -11.49 18.69 35.08
N ILE A 140 -10.51 19.53 34.76
CA ILE A 140 -9.62 20.06 35.80
C ILE A 140 -10.28 21.30 36.42
N LEU A 141 -11.25 21.04 37.31
CA LEU A 141 -11.75 22.06 38.24
C LEU A 141 -10.64 22.31 39.26
N VAL A 142 -9.91 23.42 39.12
CA VAL A 142 -9.18 24.00 40.25
C VAL A 142 -10.25 24.48 41.23
N ARG A 143 -10.32 23.83 42.40
CA ARG A 143 -11.15 24.28 43.52
C ARG A 143 -10.41 25.33 44.32
#